data_AF-A0A380FJB3-F1
#
_entry.id   AF-A0A380FJB3-F1
#
_cell.length_a   1.000
_cell.length_b   1.000
_cell.length_c   1.000
_cell.angle_alpha   90.00
_cell.angle_beta   90.00
_cell.angle_gamma   90.00
#
_symmetry.space_group_name_H-M   'P 1'
#
loop_
_entity.id
_entity.type
_entity.pdbx_description
1 polymer ?
#
loop_
_entity_poly.entity_id
_entity_poly.type
_entity_poly.pdbx_seq_one_letter_code
_entity_poly.pdbx_strand_id
1 'polypeptide(L)' 'MVVPIHKDGTVIGVLDIDAPIIGRFTTTDQTELEAIVKVIEQQIS' A
#
# COMPACT_ATOMS: atom_id res chain seq x y z
N MET A 1 1.99 4.59 -7.77
CA MET A 1 2.59 4.43 -6.43
C MET A 1 2.39 3.00 -6.05
N VAL A 2 3.42 2.34 -5.51
CA VAL A 2 3.37 0.91 -5.19
C VAL A 2 3.61 0.75 -3.70
N VAL A 3 2.74 0.01 -3.02
CA VAL A 3 2.84 -0.26 -1.58
C VAL A 3 2.91 -1.78 -1.37
N PRO A 4 3.98 -2.31 -0.75
CA PRO A 4 4.08 -3.74 -0.47
C PRO A 4 3.13 -4.18 0.64
N ILE A 5 2.54 -5.36 0.48
CA ILE A 5 1.70 -6.01 1.49
C ILE A 5 2.52 -7.15 2.11
N HIS A 6 2.67 -7.11 3.42
CA HIS A 6 3.42 -8.09 4.19
C HIS A 6 2.50 -9.00 4.99
N LYS A 7 2.89 -10.27 5.10
CA LYS A 7 2.30 -11.22 6.02
C LYS A 7 3.42 -12.00 6.69
N ASP A 8 3.39 -12.05 8.02
CA ASP A 8 4.40 -12.74 8.83
C ASP A 8 5.85 -12.31 8.50
N GLY A 9 6.04 -11.02 8.21
CA GLY A 9 7.35 -10.47 7.83
C GLY A 9 7.78 -10.78 6.39
N THR A 10 6.94 -11.44 5.60
CA THR A 10 7.20 -11.75 4.18
C THR A 10 6.30 -10.92 3.28
N VAL A 11 6.84 -10.35 2.20
CA VAL A 11 6.02 -9.66 1.19
C VAL A 11 5.20 -10.71 0.44
N ILE A 12 3.88 -10.66 0.57
CA ILE A 12 2.95 -11.58 -0.11
C ILE A 12 2.28 -10.97 -1.33
N GLY A 13 2.41 -9.66 -1.51
CA GLY A 13 1.80 -8.95 -2.64
C GLY A 13 2.21 -7.49 -2.67
N VAL A 14 1.74 -6.80 -3.71
CA VAL A 14 1.92 -5.36 -3.86
C VAL A 14 0.59 -4.74 -4.25
N LEU A 15 0.27 -3.61 -3.64
CA LEU A 15 -0.83 -2.75 -4.04
C LEU A 15 -0.29 -1.72 -5.02
N ASP A 16 -0.68 -1.84 -6.29
CA ASP A 16 -0.36 -0.85 -7.32
C ASP A 16 -1.51 0.15 -7.44
N ILE A 17 -1.17 1.44 -7.40
CA ILE A 17 -2.12 2.54 -7.53
C ILE A 17 -1.58 3.49 -8.57
N ASP A 18 -2.22 3.49 -9.72
CA ASP A 18 -1.91 4.31 -10.86
C ASP A 18 -2.82 5.54 -10.97
N ALA A 19 -2.30 6.59 -11.58
CA ALA A 19 -3.00 7.84 -11.80
C ALA A 19 -2.67 8.38 -13.19
N PRO A 20 -3.62 9.05 -13.87
CA PRO A 20 -3.39 9.63 -15.20
C PRO A 20 -2.47 10.86 -15.17
N ILE A 21 -2.07 11.34 -13.99
CA ILE A 21 -1.22 12.52 -13.81
C ILE A 21 0.01 12.15 -12.97
N ILE A 22 1.18 12.65 -13.39
CA ILE A 22 2.45 12.46 -12.70
C ILE A 22 2.43 13.24 -11.38
N GLY A 23 2.86 12.60 -10.30
CA GLY A 23 2.93 13.24 -8.98
C GLY A 23 1.56 13.44 -8.30
N ARG A 24 0.52 12.71 -8.72
CA ARG A 24 -0.78 12.74 -8.03
C ARG A 24 -0.67 12.36 -6.55
N PHE A 25 0.21 11.40 -6.27
CA PHE A 25 0.39 10.87 -4.93
C PHE A 25 1.49 11.65 -4.22
N THR A 26 1.13 12.18 -3.06
CA THR A 26 2.02 12.87 -2.14
C THR A 26 2.52 11.89 -1.07
N THR A 27 3.47 12.34 -0.25
CA THR A 27 3.95 11.56 0.90
C THR A 27 2.83 11.29 1.93
N THR A 28 1.83 12.18 2.01
CA THR A 28 0.65 11.96 2.85
C THR A 28 -0.17 10.78 2.33
N ASP A 29 -0.43 10.73 1.02
CA ASP A 29 -1.15 9.61 0.40
C ASP A 29 -0.44 8.27 0.65
N GLN A 30 0.89 8.25 0.57
CA GLN A 30 1.69 7.06 0.88
C GLN A 30 1.47 6.58 2.31
N THR A 31 1.51 7.49 3.29
CA THR A 31 1.34 7.18 4.71
C THR A 31 -0.07 6.64 4.99
N GLU A 32 -1.09 7.24 4.39
CA GLU A 32 -2.49 6.79 4.54
C GLU A 32 -2.71 5.44 3.87
N LEU A 33 -2.08 5.20 2.72
CA LEU A 33 -2.16 3.91 2.02
C LEU A 33 -1.44 2.79 2.75
N GLU A 34 -0.30 3.07 3.39
CA GLU A 34 0.35 2.12 4.30
C GLU A 34 -0.56 1.75 5.49
N ALA A 35 -1.30 2.71 6.04
CA ALA A 35 -2.27 2.43 7.09
C ALA A 35 -3.42 1.53 6.61
N ILE A 36 -3.90 1.73 5.38
CA ILE A 36 -4.90 0.85 4.75
C ILE A 36 -4.33 -0.55 4.52
N VAL A 37 -3.12 -0.65 3.97
CA VAL A 37 -2.44 -1.94 3.77
C VAL A 37 -2.32 -2.68 5.09
N LYS A 38 -1.95 -2.01 6.18
CA LYS A 38 -1.89 -2.63 7.52
C LYS A 38 -3.22 -3.21 7.99
N VAL A 39 -4.35 -2.58 7.67
CA VAL A 39 -5.69 -3.14 7.95
C VAL A 39 -5.96 -4.36 7.07
N ILE A 40 -5.56 -4.33 5.79
CA ILE A 40 -5.66 -5.47 4.88
C ILE A 40 -4.81 -6.64 5.40
N GLU A 41 -3.56 -6.39 5.80
CA GLU A 41 -2.66 -7.39 6.40
C GLU A 41 -3.31 -8.07 7.62
N GLN A 42 -4.05 -7.33 8.44
CA GLN A 42 -4.79 -7.89 9.58
C GLN A 42 -5.97 -8.78 9.18
N GLN A 43 -6.55 -8.59 7.99
CA GLN A 43 -7.64 -9.44 7.48
C GLN A 43 -7.11 -10.69 6.75
N ILE A 44 -5.86 -10.67 6.30
CA ILE A 44 -5.22 -11.81 5.65
C ILE A 44 -4.67 -12.73 6.74
N SER A 45 -5.54 -13.59 7.31
CA SER A 45 -5.18 -14.69 8.23
C SER A 45 -4.26 -15.70 7.57
#